data_AF-A0AAV9DNF1-F1
#
_entry.id   AF-A0AAV9DNF1-F1
#
_cell.length_a   1.000
_cell.length_b   1.000
_cell.length_c   1.000
_cell.angle_alpha   90.00
_cell.angle_beta   90.00
_cell.angle_gamma   90.00
#
_symmetry.space_group_name_H-M   'P 1'
#
loop_
_entity.id
_entity.type
_entity.pdbx_description
1 polymer ?
#
loop_
_entity_poly.entity_id
_entity_poly.type
_entity_poly.pdbx_seq_one_letter_code
_entity_poly.pdbx_strand_id
1 'polypeptide(L)'
;MSSSPIDTASASAVIWFAKALDGALLGLTLGAASVHTWLKHRSSSSALRRVRSAHSASRVADLRLLLEADEHTDEKGKGTGRGSEGRGLPIVVFRGRIEPLKSHRIGGGWKDSSGGGVLTSEWTGDQAVVLQRNHAYVYTQYSWSGKNFGLFALFARSRKDQTWTSIRTVPFNLVDVQNESSADKIRVNVEGSTHPLPLTAIHHHLTPVRPSPSTFMQAFIGNRYPVGVLDEEKILPIGKEITAVGLCSSRAGVLEIKPCNELPFFLSEMTKDQLEEKLAITSKLYFYSGIILGTLSLGILGYSILRNWQKWKDYRKRNQQMREEIVAAQGTVEDLVDVPEGELCVICLMRRRRSAFVPCGHLVCCPGCAFAVEHDRYPKCPVCRQEIRSTVRIYDS
;
A
#
# COMPACT_ATOMS: atom_id res chain seq x y z
N MET A 1 31.91 4.96 -37.59
CA MET A 1 30.58 5.52 -37.23
C MET A 1 29.67 4.36 -36.87
N SER A 2 29.66 3.96 -35.59
CA SER A 2 28.76 2.92 -35.08
C SER A 2 28.09 3.47 -33.82
N SER A 3 26.83 3.86 -33.94
CA SER A 3 25.97 4.23 -32.83
C SER A 3 25.69 2.99 -31.98
N SER A 4 25.94 3.09 -30.67
CA SER A 4 25.73 2.03 -29.69
C SER A 4 24.23 1.82 -29.41
N PRO A 5 23.78 0.59 -29.14
CA PRO A 5 22.36 0.21 -29.02
C PRO A 5 21.71 0.59 -27.68
N ILE A 6 22.32 1.47 -26.89
CA ILE A 6 21.89 1.73 -25.50
C ILE A 6 20.92 2.93 -25.42
N ASP A 7 20.95 3.83 -26.40
CA ASP A 7 20.10 5.03 -26.41
C ASP A 7 18.65 4.76 -26.85
N THR A 8 18.38 3.62 -27.49
CA THR A 8 17.03 3.25 -27.93
C THR A 8 16.19 2.58 -26.83
N ALA A 9 16.82 1.95 -25.84
CA ALA A 9 16.14 1.27 -24.73
C ALA A 9 15.59 2.25 -23.68
N SER A 10 16.29 3.36 -23.43
CA SER A 10 15.85 4.39 -22.46
C SER A 10 14.80 5.34 -23.05
N ALA A 11 14.95 5.70 -24.33
CA ALA A 11 13.92 6.45 -25.06
C ALA A 11 12.63 5.63 -25.20
N SER A 12 12.72 4.32 -25.46
CA SER A 12 11.55 3.44 -25.49
C SER A 12 10.93 3.22 -24.12
N ALA A 13 11.69 3.20 -23.02
CA ALA A 13 11.15 3.14 -21.65
C ALA A 13 10.39 4.41 -21.27
N VAL A 14 10.88 5.61 -21.63
CA VAL A 14 10.14 6.88 -21.40
C VAL A 14 8.93 6.97 -22.31
N ILE A 15 9.01 6.49 -23.55
CA ILE A 15 7.85 6.35 -24.44
C ILE A 15 6.89 5.27 -23.90
N TRP A 16 7.36 4.23 -23.20
CA TRP A 16 6.52 3.26 -22.50
C TRP A 16 5.89 3.87 -21.25
N PHE A 17 6.59 4.66 -20.43
CA PHE A 17 6.01 5.37 -19.29
C PHE A 17 5.03 6.46 -19.74
N ALA A 18 5.31 7.17 -20.83
CA ALA A 18 4.42 8.16 -21.43
C ALA A 18 3.22 7.53 -22.17
N LYS A 19 3.35 6.31 -22.69
CA LYS A 19 2.24 5.50 -23.24
C LYS A 19 1.50 4.68 -22.18
N ALA A 20 2.12 4.37 -21.03
CA ALA A 20 1.55 3.57 -19.94
C ALA A 20 0.77 4.41 -18.92
N LEU A 21 0.91 5.73 -18.96
CA LEU A 21 0.01 6.64 -18.28
C LEU A 21 -1.24 6.87 -19.12
N ASP A 22 -1.92 5.78 -19.50
CA ASP A 22 -3.34 5.86 -19.77
C ASP A 22 -3.97 6.50 -18.53
N GLY A 23 -4.67 7.63 -18.70
CA GLY A 23 -5.20 8.41 -17.57
C GLY A 23 -5.98 7.55 -16.55
N ALA A 24 -6.55 6.42 -16.99
CA ALA A 24 -7.13 5.40 -16.13
C ALA A 24 -6.19 4.89 -15.02
N LEU A 25 -4.92 4.61 -15.29
CA LEU A 25 -3.97 4.12 -14.29
C LEU A 25 -3.64 5.20 -13.24
N LEU A 26 -3.44 6.44 -13.68
CA LEU A 26 -3.29 7.59 -12.79
C LEU A 26 -4.53 7.78 -11.91
N GLY A 27 -5.71 7.70 -12.52
CA GLY A 27 -6.97 7.80 -11.80
C GLY A 27 -7.14 6.69 -10.76
N LEU A 28 -6.78 5.43 -11.09
CA LEU A 28 -6.84 4.29 -10.16
C LEU A 28 -5.85 4.43 -9.01
N THR A 29 -4.61 4.84 -9.27
CA THR A 29 -3.59 5.03 -8.21
C THR A 29 -3.96 6.16 -7.26
N LEU A 30 -4.44 7.29 -7.77
CA LEU A 30 -4.97 8.39 -6.96
C LEU A 30 -6.23 7.95 -6.19
N GLY A 31 -7.07 7.11 -6.80
CA GLY A 31 -8.24 6.51 -6.16
C GLY A 31 -7.84 5.66 -4.96
N ALA A 32 -6.88 4.75 -5.13
CA ALA A 32 -6.34 3.93 -4.04
C ALA A 32 -5.71 4.78 -2.93
N ALA A 33 -4.96 5.83 -3.28
CA ALA A 33 -4.41 6.78 -2.32
C ALA A 33 -5.52 7.49 -1.53
N SER A 34 -6.62 7.90 -2.20
CA SER A 34 -7.78 8.52 -1.55
C SER A 34 -8.49 7.56 -0.58
N VAL A 35 -8.62 6.28 -0.93
CA VAL A 35 -9.19 5.27 -0.02
C VAL A 35 -8.32 5.10 1.21
N HIS A 36 -6.99 5.03 1.03
CA HIS A 36 -6.06 4.92 2.13
C HIS A 36 -6.07 6.15 3.06
N THR A 37 -6.20 7.37 2.51
CA THR A 37 -6.37 8.58 3.34
C THR A 37 -7.69 8.59 4.09
N TRP A 38 -8.78 8.08 3.49
CA TRP A 38 -10.06 7.90 4.17
C TRP A 38 -10.01 6.88 5.31
N LEU A 39 -9.30 5.77 5.14
CA LEU A 39 -9.08 4.80 6.22
C LEU A 39 -8.31 5.43 7.39
N LYS A 40 -7.26 6.21 7.09
CA LYS A 40 -6.53 6.98 8.11
C LYS A 40 -7.37 8.06 8.77
N HIS A 41 -8.23 8.74 8.02
CA HIS A 41 -9.18 9.68 8.59
C HIS A 41 -10.15 8.98 9.55
N ARG A 42 -10.68 7.80 9.17
CA ARG A 42 -11.59 7.02 10.02
C ARG A 42 -10.91 6.54 11.30
N SER A 43 -9.68 6.03 11.22
CA SER A 43 -8.95 5.61 12.42
C SER A 43 -8.60 6.81 13.32
N SER A 44 -8.13 7.91 12.75
CA SER A 44 -7.75 9.11 13.50
C SER A 44 -8.96 9.83 14.12
N SER A 45 -10.09 9.89 13.43
CA SER A 45 -11.35 10.43 13.96
C SER A 45 -11.99 9.52 15.02
N SER A 46 -11.88 8.20 14.87
CA SER A 46 -12.26 7.25 15.92
C SER A 46 -11.43 7.46 17.17
N ALA A 47 -10.10 7.53 17.03
CA ALA A 47 -9.19 7.82 18.13
C ALA A 47 -9.50 9.17 18.80
N LEU A 48 -9.77 10.23 18.03
CA LEU A 48 -10.16 11.54 18.57
C LEU A 48 -11.42 11.45 19.42
N ARG A 49 -12.47 10.78 18.93
CA ARG A 49 -13.72 10.61 19.70
C ARG A 49 -13.46 9.85 20.99
N ARG A 50 -12.67 8.77 20.93
CA ARG A 50 -12.34 7.94 22.10
C ARG A 50 -11.50 8.69 23.14
N VAL A 51 -10.54 9.51 22.73
CA VAL A 51 -9.71 10.33 23.63
C VAL A 51 -10.53 11.46 24.25
N ARG A 52 -11.41 12.10 23.47
CA ARG A 52 -12.33 13.12 23.98
C ARG A 52 -13.32 12.56 25.00
N SER A 53 -13.86 11.36 24.74
CA SER A 53 -14.73 10.66 25.68
C SER A 53 -13.99 10.01 26.85
N ALA A 54 -12.65 9.92 26.79
CA ALA A 54 -11.87 9.31 27.85
C ALA A 54 -11.84 10.22 29.08
N HIS A 55 -12.02 9.60 30.24
CA HIS A 55 -11.93 10.29 31.52
C HIS A 55 -10.49 10.76 31.72
N SER A 56 -10.33 12.07 31.89
CA SER A 56 -9.09 12.68 32.35
C SER A 56 -9.13 12.74 33.86
N ALA A 57 -8.36 11.87 34.51
CA ALA A 57 -8.13 11.97 35.93
C ALA A 57 -6.76 12.59 36.15
N SER A 58 -6.72 13.69 36.89
CA SER A 58 -5.48 14.21 37.45
C SER A 58 -5.05 13.39 38.67
N ARG A 59 -6.00 12.81 39.40
CA ARG A 59 -5.76 12.04 40.63
C ARG A 59 -6.01 10.55 40.44
N VAL A 60 -5.18 9.74 41.10
CA VAL A 60 -5.32 8.27 41.07
C VAL A 60 -6.60 7.80 41.78
N ALA A 61 -7.06 8.54 42.80
CA ALA A 61 -8.30 8.27 43.52
C ALA A 61 -9.54 8.31 42.62
N ASP A 62 -9.61 9.28 41.70
CA ASP A 62 -10.73 9.43 40.77
C ASP A 62 -10.83 8.22 39.83
N LEU A 63 -9.70 7.61 39.48
CA LEU A 63 -9.65 6.40 38.65
C LEU A 63 -10.13 5.15 39.39
N ARG A 64 -9.86 5.05 40.69
CA ARG A 64 -10.39 3.94 41.50
C ARG A 64 -11.89 4.03 41.63
N LEU A 65 -12.42 5.23 41.90
CA LEU A 65 -13.86 5.47 41.98
C LEU A 65 -14.57 5.12 40.66
N LEU A 66 -13.96 5.42 39.51
CA LEU A 66 -14.52 5.04 38.21
C LEU A 66 -14.57 3.53 37.99
N LEU A 67 -13.54 2.79 38.42
CA LEU A 67 -13.53 1.33 38.29
C LEU A 67 -14.48 0.65 39.28
N GLU A 68 -14.55 1.15 40.51
CA GLU A 68 -15.51 0.67 41.52
C GLU A 68 -16.96 0.94 41.08
N ALA A 69 -17.24 2.09 40.44
CA ALA A 69 -18.55 2.40 39.88
C ALA A 69 -18.96 1.43 38.76
N ASP A 70 -18.01 1.00 37.93
CA ASP A 70 -18.24 0.05 36.82
C ASP A 70 -18.47 -1.38 37.35
N GLU A 71 -17.73 -1.79 38.39
CA GLU A 71 -17.95 -3.07 39.09
C GLU A 71 -19.33 -3.15 39.77
N HIS A 72 -19.81 -2.06 40.37
CA HIS A 72 -21.12 -2.03 41.03
C HIS A 72 -22.32 -2.07 40.06
N THR A 73 -22.15 -1.61 38.81
CA THR A 73 -23.20 -1.77 37.78
C THR A 73 -23.38 -3.22 37.31
N ASP A 74 -22.36 -4.07 37.47
CA ASP A 74 -22.38 -5.48 37.04
C ASP A 74 -23.13 -6.40 38.02
N GLU A 75 -23.28 -6.04 39.30
CA GLU A 75 -24.00 -6.88 40.28
C GLU A 75 -25.52 -6.99 40.02
N LYS A 76 -26.12 -6.07 39.26
CA LYS A 76 -27.55 -6.17 38.87
C LYS A 76 -27.79 -7.02 37.61
N GLY A 77 -26.75 -7.51 36.95
CA GLY A 77 -26.83 -8.30 35.72
C GLY A 77 -26.33 -9.74 35.88
N LYS A 78 -26.92 -10.52 36.79
CA LYS A 78 -26.52 -11.91 37.02
C LYS A 78 -27.03 -12.83 35.90
N GLY A 79 -26.13 -13.34 35.05
CA GLY A 79 -26.48 -14.33 34.02
C GLY A 79 -25.30 -14.91 33.26
N THR A 80 -24.75 -16.01 33.79
CA THR A 80 -23.91 -17.04 33.13
C THR A 80 -22.50 -16.66 32.66
N GLY A 81 -21.52 -17.37 33.22
CA GLY A 81 -20.11 -17.26 32.89
C GLY A 81 -19.76 -17.84 31.52
N ARG A 82 -19.01 -17.06 30.74
CA ARG A 82 -18.05 -17.52 29.74
C ARG A 82 -17.16 -16.34 29.32
N GLY A 83 -15.85 -16.45 29.52
CA GLY A 83 -14.81 -15.64 28.86
C GLY A 83 -14.84 -14.11 29.09
N SER A 84 -14.05 -13.63 30.05
CA SER A 84 -13.72 -12.20 30.22
C SER A 84 -12.75 -11.72 29.13
N GLU A 85 -13.18 -11.70 27.87
CA GLU A 85 -12.42 -11.11 26.76
C GLU A 85 -13.27 -10.17 25.88
N GLY A 86 -14.49 -9.84 26.31
CA GLY A 86 -15.47 -9.12 25.47
C GLY A 86 -16.14 -7.89 26.09
N ARG A 87 -15.73 -7.41 27.28
CA ARG A 87 -16.26 -6.15 27.86
C ARG A 87 -15.20 -5.06 27.78
N GLY A 88 -15.55 -3.95 27.12
CA GLY A 88 -14.63 -2.86 26.80
C GLY A 88 -14.20 -2.12 28.06
N LEU A 89 -12.99 -2.41 28.54
CA LEU A 89 -12.35 -1.67 29.64
C LEU A 89 -12.42 -0.16 29.37
N PRO A 90 -12.66 0.67 30.41
CA PRO A 90 -12.73 2.12 30.25
C PRO A 90 -11.38 2.67 29.78
N ILE A 91 -11.43 3.57 28.80
CA ILE A 91 -10.25 4.30 28.33
C ILE A 91 -9.99 5.44 29.29
N VAL A 92 -8.76 5.50 29.78
CA VAL A 92 -8.32 6.50 30.74
C VAL A 92 -7.15 7.27 30.16
N VAL A 93 -7.13 8.58 30.42
CA VAL A 93 -5.98 9.45 30.21
C VAL A 93 -5.46 9.87 31.58
N PHE A 94 -4.25 9.43 31.92
CA PHE A 94 -3.59 9.77 33.18
C PHE A 94 -2.26 10.46 32.91
N ARG A 95 -2.02 11.60 33.56
CA ARG A 95 -0.73 12.31 33.50
C ARG A 95 -0.02 12.15 34.83
N GLY A 96 1.19 11.62 34.79
CA GLY A 96 1.96 11.34 36.00
C GLY A 96 3.47 11.39 35.79
N ARG A 97 4.19 11.38 36.90
CA ARG A 97 5.65 11.28 36.94
C ARG A 97 6.06 9.80 36.98
N ILE A 98 7.10 9.47 36.22
CA ILE A 98 7.65 8.11 36.16
C ILE A 98 8.43 7.81 37.43
N GLU A 99 8.03 6.75 38.13
CA GLU A 99 8.78 6.13 39.21
C GLU A 99 9.18 4.69 38.86
N PRO A 100 10.42 4.28 39.17
CA PRO A 100 10.80 2.89 39.04
C PRO A 100 10.03 2.02 40.04
N LEU A 101 9.88 0.75 39.69
CA LEU A 101 9.33 -0.25 40.59
C LEU A 101 10.36 -0.52 41.70
N LYS A 102 10.36 0.29 42.77
CA LYS A 102 11.25 0.08 43.93
C LYS A 102 10.90 -1.28 44.57
N SER A 103 11.89 -2.15 44.73
CA SER A 103 11.78 -3.29 45.64
C SER A 103 11.67 -2.74 47.07
N HIS A 104 10.75 -3.32 47.84
CA HIS A 104 10.47 -2.92 49.22
C HIS A 104 11.72 -3.04 50.11
N ARG A 105 12.08 -2.00 50.88
CA ARG A 105 13.05 -2.11 52.00
C ARG A 105 12.41 -2.93 53.12
N ILE A 106 12.69 -4.23 53.18
CA ILE A 106 12.61 -4.98 54.46
C ILE A 106 14.02 -4.93 55.07
N GLY A 107 14.09 -4.71 56.38
CA GLY A 107 15.27 -4.28 57.12
C GLY A 107 16.60 -4.97 56.80
N GLY A 108 17.68 -4.19 56.90
CA GLY A 108 19.05 -4.64 57.15
C GLY A 108 19.58 -5.76 56.26
N GLY A 109 20.03 -5.40 55.05
CA GLY A 109 20.84 -6.28 54.20
C GLY A 109 20.36 -6.29 52.76
N TRP A 110 21.19 -5.79 51.85
CA TRP A 110 20.93 -5.86 50.42
C TRP A 110 21.12 -7.32 49.98
N LYS A 111 20.03 -8.09 49.88
CA LYS A 111 20.03 -9.33 49.12
C LYS A 111 19.53 -9.01 47.71
N ASP A 112 20.50 -8.86 46.81
CA ASP A 112 20.29 -8.69 45.37
C ASP A 112 19.57 -9.92 44.81
N SER A 113 18.24 -9.88 44.82
CA SER A 113 17.42 -10.74 43.97
C SER A 113 17.40 -10.10 42.58
N SER A 114 18.49 -10.30 41.85
CA SER A 114 18.63 -10.21 40.38
C SER A 114 17.47 -9.56 39.61
N GLY A 115 17.58 -8.24 39.35
CA GLY A 115 16.72 -7.52 38.42
C GLY A 115 16.31 -6.14 38.93
N GLY A 116 17.26 -5.20 39.03
CA GLY A 116 16.98 -3.83 39.45
C GLY A 116 15.90 -3.19 38.57
N GLY A 117 14.85 -2.64 39.18
CA GLY A 117 13.73 -1.97 38.50
C GLY A 117 14.09 -0.65 37.79
N VAL A 118 15.37 -0.47 37.44
CA VAL A 118 15.96 0.71 36.81
C VAL A 118 17.01 0.23 35.81
N LEU A 119 16.94 0.73 34.58
CA LEU A 119 17.97 0.56 33.56
C LEU A 119 18.94 1.73 33.63
N THR A 120 20.24 1.49 33.49
CA THR A 120 21.25 2.53 33.39
C THR A 120 21.79 2.62 31.98
N SER A 121 21.90 3.83 31.42
CA SER A 121 22.66 4.08 30.20
C SER A 121 24.11 3.67 30.40
N GLU A 122 24.71 3.08 29.38
CA GLU A 122 26.12 2.70 29.39
C GLU A 122 27.06 3.88 29.06
N TRP A 123 26.54 4.91 28.37
CA TRP A 123 27.32 6.07 27.94
C TRP A 123 27.23 7.23 28.92
N THR A 124 26.01 7.54 29.41
CA THR A 124 25.80 8.68 30.33
C THR A 124 25.67 8.26 31.79
N GLY A 125 25.37 6.98 32.06
CA GLY A 125 25.07 6.50 33.41
C GLY A 125 23.67 6.90 33.91
N ASP A 126 22.86 7.55 33.07
CA ASP A 126 21.52 8.02 33.45
C ASP A 126 20.56 6.85 33.72
N GLN A 127 19.70 7.03 34.72
CA GLN A 127 18.68 6.07 35.10
C GLN A 127 17.40 6.23 34.28
N ALA A 128 16.90 5.12 33.75
CA ALA A 128 15.77 5.06 32.82
C ALA A 128 14.89 3.82 33.04
N VAL A 129 13.65 3.89 32.58
CA VAL A 129 12.71 2.75 32.59
C VAL A 129 12.59 2.06 31.23
N VAL A 130 12.92 2.78 30.16
CA VAL A 130 13.02 2.24 28.80
C VAL A 130 14.33 2.70 28.20
N LEU A 131 15.07 1.76 27.61
CA LEU A 131 16.34 1.97 26.95
C LEU A 131 16.25 1.43 25.52
N GLN A 132 16.38 2.29 24.53
CA GLN A 132 16.45 1.93 23.12
C GLN A 132 17.83 2.26 22.57
N ARG A 133 18.48 1.27 21.98
CA ARG A 133 19.76 1.43 21.26
C ARG A 133 19.55 1.14 19.79
N ASN A 134 19.98 2.06 18.95
CA ASN A 134 19.91 1.96 17.50
C ASN A 134 21.33 2.06 16.94
N HIS A 135 21.71 1.09 16.11
CA HIS A 135 22.93 1.14 15.31
C HIS A 135 22.53 1.12 13.83
N ALA A 136 22.89 2.18 13.11
CA ALA A 136 22.53 2.33 11.70
C ALA A 136 23.70 2.85 10.86
N TYR A 137 23.86 2.30 9.66
CA TYR A 137 24.81 2.83 8.68
C TYR A 137 24.19 4.00 7.91
N VAL A 138 24.93 5.10 7.81
CA VAL A 138 24.54 6.26 7.01
C VAL A 138 25.24 6.16 5.67
N TYR A 139 24.46 6.07 4.59
CA TYR A 139 24.99 6.00 3.23
C TYR A 139 24.87 7.35 2.53
N THR A 140 25.89 7.73 1.75
CA THR A 140 25.76 8.80 0.77
C THR A 140 25.10 8.26 -0.50
N GLN A 141 24.22 9.07 -1.08
CA GLN A 141 23.69 8.84 -2.41
C GLN A 141 24.22 9.96 -3.30
N TYR A 142 25.28 9.68 -4.07
CA TYR A 142 25.83 10.61 -5.04
C TYR A 142 25.17 10.33 -6.41
N SER A 143 24.46 11.31 -6.96
CA SER A 143 23.91 11.24 -8.31
C SER A 143 24.74 12.12 -9.24
N TRP A 144 25.78 11.55 -9.87
CA TRP A 144 26.60 12.27 -10.86
C TRP A 144 25.87 12.48 -12.21
N SER A 145 24.76 11.80 -12.45
CA SER A 145 24.04 11.93 -13.72
C SER A 145 23.13 13.15 -13.70
N GLY A 146 23.48 14.21 -14.44
CA GLY A 146 22.66 15.39 -14.73
C GLY A 146 21.36 15.12 -15.52
N LYS A 147 20.66 14.02 -15.23
CA LYS A 147 19.43 13.59 -15.90
C LYS A 147 18.23 13.38 -14.96
N ASN A 148 18.29 13.81 -13.70
CA ASN A 148 17.16 13.75 -12.79
C ASN A 148 16.89 15.11 -12.11
N PHE A 149 16.45 16.09 -12.88
CA PHE A 149 15.65 17.23 -12.38
C PHE A 149 14.19 16.81 -12.19
N GLY A 150 13.96 15.67 -11.53
CA GLY A 150 12.63 15.28 -11.08
C GLY A 150 12.39 15.87 -9.70
N LEU A 151 11.19 16.41 -9.43
CA LEU A 151 10.74 16.95 -8.14
C LEU A 151 11.05 16.04 -6.91
N PHE A 152 11.45 14.79 -7.12
CA PHE A 152 11.86 13.82 -6.10
C PHE A 152 13.29 14.01 -5.56
N ALA A 153 14.16 14.83 -6.18
CA ALA A 153 15.50 15.11 -5.65
C ALA A 153 15.47 15.94 -4.36
N LEU A 154 14.41 16.73 -4.14
CA LEU A 154 14.16 17.44 -2.86
C LEU A 154 13.74 16.49 -1.73
N PHE A 155 13.38 15.25 -2.05
CA PHE A 155 13.04 14.19 -1.10
C PHE A 155 14.14 13.15 -0.97
N ALA A 156 15.41 13.51 -1.22
CA ALA A 156 16.58 12.70 -0.88
C ALA A 156 16.71 12.58 0.65
N ARG A 157 15.74 11.89 1.27
CA ARG A 157 15.87 11.33 2.61
C ARG A 157 17.04 10.36 2.53
N SER A 158 18.15 10.70 3.21
CA SER A 158 19.14 9.71 3.61
C SER A 158 18.37 8.57 4.29
N ARG A 159 18.15 7.49 3.52
CA ARG A 159 17.40 6.33 3.98
C ARG A 159 18.37 5.58 4.90
N LYS A 160 18.25 5.84 6.20
CA LYS A 160 18.94 5.07 7.23
C LYS A 160 18.45 3.63 7.11
N ASP A 161 19.22 2.76 6.47
CA ASP A 161 18.92 1.33 6.45
C ASP A 161 19.25 0.81 7.88
N GLN A 162 18.20 0.48 8.64
CA GLN A 162 18.31 0.10 10.06
C GLN A 162 18.97 -1.27 10.18
N THR A 163 20.10 -1.38 10.90
CA THR A 163 20.88 -2.63 10.97
C THR A 163 20.75 -3.40 12.28
N TRP A 164 20.47 -2.75 13.41
CA TRP A 164 20.04 -3.42 14.64
C TRP A 164 19.37 -2.43 15.59
N THR A 165 18.25 -2.83 16.19
CA THR A 165 17.56 -2.08 17.24
C THR A 165 17.33 -3.00 18.44
N SER A 166 17.82 -2.59 19.61
CA SER A 166 17.59 -3.30 20.87
C SER A 166 16.79 -2.41 21.80
N ILE A 167 15.64 -2.89 22.24
CA ILE A 167 14.78 -2.20 23.20
C ILE A 167 14.72 -3.04 24.47
N ARG A 168 15.10 -2.44 25.59
CA ARG A 168 14.93 -3.01 26.93
C ARG A 168 13.95 -2.14 27.70
N THR A 169 13.01 -2.80 28.36
CA THR A 169 11.93 -2.16 29.10
C THR A 169 11.80 -2.82 30.46
N VAL A 170 11.62 -2.02 31.50
CA VAL A 170 11.24 -2.51 32.84
C VAL A 170 9.86 -1.97 33.20
N PRO A 171 9.04 -2.73 33.95
CA PRO A 171 7.77 -2.22 34.45
C PRO A 171 8.02 -1.05 35.40
N PHE A 172 7.19 -0.01 35.28
CA PHE A 172 7.31 1.20 36.08
C PHE A 172 5.94 1.70 36.54
N ASN A 173 5.96 2.58 37.53
CA ASN A 173 4.76 3.19 38.08
C ASN A 173 4.64 4.64 37.63
N LEU A 174 3.41 5.10 37.46
CA LEU A 174 3.09 6.52 37.38
C LEU A 174 2.51 6.98 38.70
N VAL A 175 3.01 8.11 39.18
CA VAL A 175 2.55 8.79 40.39
C VAL A 175 1.96 10.14 40.01
N ASP A 176 0.94 10.55 40.76
CA ASP A 176 0.31 11.86 40.63
C ASP A 176 1.33 12.99 40.87
N VAL A 177 1.31 14.00 40.00
CA VAL A 177 2.17 15.18 40.10
C VAL A 177 1.81 16.05 41.30
N GLN A 178 0.54 16.03 41.75
CA GLN A 178 0.05 16.90 42.83
C GLN A 178 0.21 16.28 44.22
N ASN A 179 0.39 14.96 44.33
CA ASN A 179 0.46 14.28 45.63
C ASN A 179 1.50 13.17 45.67
N GLU A 180 2.76 13.54 45.94
CA GLU A 180 3.87 12.61 46.15
C GLU A 180 3.71 11.69 47.38
N SER A 181 2.74 11.98 48.27
CA SER A 181 2.55 11.28 49.54
C SER A 181 1.50 10.16 49.53
N SER A 182 0.77 9.98 48.42
CA SER A 182 -0.21 8.89 48.30
C SER A 182 0.46 7.59 47.85
N ALA A 183 0.16 6.47 48.53
CA ALA A 183 0.61 5.13 48.17
C ALA A 183 0.01 4.60 46.84
N ASP A 184 -0.65 5.48 46.09
CA ASP A 184 -1.49 5.16 44.95
C ASP A 184 -0.66 5.22 43.69
N LYS A 185 -0.12 4.06 43.33
CA LYS A 185 0.74 3.88 42.16
C LYS A 185 -0.05 3.20 41.05
N ILE A 186 0.08 3.74 39.84
CA ILE A 186 -0.47 3.10 38.64
C ILE A 186 0.66 2.36 37.94
N ARG A 187 0.54 1.05 37.82
CA ARG A 187 1.50 0.23 37.08
C ARG A 187 1.23 0.36 35.59
N VAL A 188 2.26 0.73 34.83
CA VAL A 188 2.18 0.79 33.37
C VAL A 188 2.79 -0.47 32.79
N ASN A 189 1.99 -1.25 32.08
CA ASN A 189 2.51 -2.39 31.33
C ASN A 189 2.79 -1.96 29.88
N VAL A 190 4.08 -1.92 29.52
CA VAL A 190 4.56 -1.56 28.18
C VAL A 190 4.80 -2.81 27.30
N GLU A 191 4.76 -4.00 27.89
CA GLU A 191 5.06 -5.26 27.20
C GLU A 191 4.05 -5.52 26.07
N GLY A 192 4.56 -5.82 24.88
CA GLY A 192 3.73 -6.10 23.69
C GLY A 192 3.14 -4.88 22.99
N SER A 193 3.45 -3.65 23.44
CA SER A 193 2.99 -2.44 22.75
C SER A 193 3.81 -2.18 21.46
N THR A 194 3.11 -1.93 20.34
CA THR A 194 3.73 -1.52 19.05
C THR A 194 3.75 0.00 18.86
N HIS A 195 3.37 0.75 19.90
CA HIS A 195 3.18 2.19 19.83
C HIS A 195 4.51 2.95 19.97
N PRO A 196 4.66 4.12 19.33
CA PRO A 196 5.85 4.93 19.50
C PRO A 196 5.94 5.44 20.95
N LEU A 197 7.09 5.22 21.58
CA LEU A 197 7.37 5.67 22.95
C LEU A 197 8.09 7.03 22.94
N PRO A 198 7.81 7.93 23.90
CA PRO A 198 8.42 9.25 23.99
C PRO A 198 9.83 9.17 24.59
N LEU A 199 10.77 8.66 23.79
CA LEU A 199 12.16 8.46 24.20
C LEU A 199 13.00 9.70 23.90
N THR A 200 13.78 10.15 24.89
CA THR A 200 14.74 11.24 24.75
C THR A 200 16.09 10.69 24.28
N ALA A 201 16.65 11.24 23.21
CA ALA A 201 18.00 10.89 22.77
C ALA A 201 19.03 11.49 23.72
N ILE A 202 19.81 10.64 24.38
CA ILE A 202 20.90 11.05 25.28
C ILE A 202 22.27 10.92 24.62
N HIS A 203 22.40 9.99 23.67
CA HIS A 203 23.63 9.77 22.93
C HIS A 203 23.31 9.71 21.44
N HIS A 204 24.03 10.49 20.64
CA HIS A 204 23.92 10.49 19.18
C HIS A 204 25.31 10.74 18.60
N HIS A 205 26.04 9.67 18.34
CA HIS A 205 27.41 9.74 17.84
C HIS A 205 27.52 9.12 16.46
N LEU A 206 28.13 9.86 15.52
CA LEU A 206 28.43 9.39 14.18
C LEU A 206 29.91 9.11 14.08
N THR A 207 30.28 7.83 13.99
CA THR A 207 31.66 7.41 13.76
C THR A 207 31.89 7.32 12.24
N PRO A 208 32.73 8.20 11.65
CA PRO A 208 32.99 8.17 10.22
C PRO A 208 33.79 6.92 9.84
N VAL A 209 33.42 6.29 8.72
CA VAL A 209 34.20 5.18 8.15
C VAL A 209 35.30 5.77 7.29
N ARG A 210 36.57 5.48 7.62
CA ARG A 210 37.71 5.98 6.86
C ARG A 210 37.63 5.50 5.41
N PRO A 211 37.65 6.41 4.43
CA PRO A 211 37.67 6.01 3.03
C PRO A 211 39.03 5.39 2.71
N SER A 212 39.02 4.17 2.20
CA SER A 212 40.16 3.60 1.50
C SER A 212 40.24 4.15 0.06
N PRO A 213 41.42 4.17 -0.58
CA PRO A 213 41.54 4.58 -1.98
C PRO A 213 40.60 3.80 -2.93
N SER A 214 40.38 2.51 -2.65
CA SER A 214 39.46 1.67 -3.44
C SER A 214 37.98 2.06 -3.28
N THR A 215 37.58 2.49 -2.09
CA THR A 215 36.19 2.87 -1.80
C THR A 215 35.81 4.23 -2.39
N PHE A 216 36.78 5.12 -2.59
CA PHE A 216 36.56 6.36 -3.35
C PHE A 216 36.13 6.05 -4.78
N MET A 217 36.85 5.15 -5.47
CA MET A 217 36.47 4.71 -6.83
C MET A 217 35.08 4.06 -6.87
N GLN A 218 34.69 3.31 -5.84
CA GLN A 218 33.36 2.70 -5.76
C GLN A 218 32.24 3.75 -5.63
N ALA A 219 32.48 4.87 -4.94
CA ALA A 219 31.53 5.99 -4.88
C ALA A 219 31.37 6.70 -6.24
N PHE A 220 32.44 6.78 -7.05
CA PHE A 220 32.38 7.34 -8.41
C PHE A 220 31.58 6.48 -9.40
N ILE A 221 31.51 5.16 -9.18
CA ILE A 221 30.75 4.22 -10.02
C ILE A 221 29.23 4.24 -9.68
N GLY A 222 28.81 5.04 -8.70
CA GLY A 222 27.41 5.20 -8.33
C GLY A 222 26.89 4.15 -7.34
N ASN A 223 27.78 3.39 -6.70
CA ASN A 223 27.41 2.47 -5.63
C ASN A 223 27.24 3.21 -4.30
N ARG A 224 26.32 2.73 -3.44
CA ARG A 224 26.07 3.28 -2.10
C ARG A 224 27.31 3.09 -1.23
N TYR A 225 27.86 4.17 -0.69
CA TYR A 225 29.00 4.14 0.20
C TYR A 225 28.58 4.51 1.64
N PRO A 226 28.90 3.67 2.66
CA PRO A 226 28.63 4.02 4.05
C PRO A 226 29.61 5.11 4.51
N VAL A 227 29.07 6.29 4.81
CA VAL A 227 29.82 7.45 5.30
C VAL A 227 30.24 7.26 6.75
N GLY A 228 29.38 6.61 7.53
CA GLY A 228 29.57 6.47 8.96
C GLY A 228 28.59 5.51 9.58
N VAL A 229 28.96 5.02 10.76
CA VAL A 229 28.06 4.29 11.67
C VAL A 229 27.47 5.33 12.62
N LEU A 230 26.15 5.35 12.72
CA LEU A 230 25.40 6.18 13.66
C LEU A 230 24.94 5.31 14.83
N ASP A 231 25.49 5.59 16.00
CA ASP A 231 25.09 5.01 17.27
C ASP A 231 24.20 6.01 18.01
N GLU A 232 22.94 5.60 18.24
CA GLU A 232 21.92 6.43 18.88
C GLU A 232 21.33 5.68 20.08
N GLU A 233 21.45 6.26 21.28
CA GLU A 233 20.81 5.75 22.50
C GLU A 233 19.72 6.71 22.95
N LYS A 234 18.52 6.16 23.14
CA LYS A 234 17.34 6.89 23.64
C LYS A 234 16.84 6.26 24.91
N ILE A 235 16.44 7.10 25.85
CA ILE A 235 15.91 6.67 27.14
C ILE A 235 14.57 7.31 27.47
N LEU A 236 13.78 6.61 28.28
CA LEU A 236 12.71 7.22 29.05
C LEU A 236 13.22 7.43 30.49
N PRO A 237 13.66 8.65 30.85
CA PRO A 237 14.27 8.89 32.15
C PRO A 237 13.25 8.85 33.29
N ILE A 238 13.73 8.48 34.47
CA ILE A 238 12.93 8.55 35.71
C ILE A 238 12.59 10.01 36.04
N GLY A 239 11.46 10.26 36.69
CA GLY A 239 11.05 11.61 37.09
C GLY A 239 10.47 12.47 35.96
N LYS A 240 10.48 11.99 34.71
CA LYS A 240 9.84 12.68 33.59
C LYS A 240 8.33 12.60 33.69
N GLU A 241 7.65 13.69 33.36
CA GLU A 241 6.19 13.72 33.25
C GLU A 241 5.74 13.16 31.90
N ILE A 242 4.83 12.19 31.95
CA ILE A 242 4.23 11.60 30.75
C ILE A 242 2.73 11.39 30.93
N THR A 243 2.02 11.44 29.81
CA THR A 243 0.61 11.10 29.70
C THR A 243 0.50 9.67 29.18
N ALA A 244 -0.11 8.79 29.96
CA ALA A 244 -0.49 7.45 29.55
C ALA A 244 -1.96 7.43 29.10
N VAL A 245 -2.20 6.84 27.93
CA VAL A 245 -3.54 6.65 27.37
C VAL A 245 -3.74 5.17 27.07
N GLY A 246 -4.74 4.57 27.71
CA GLY A 246 -4.93 3.13 27.57
C GLY A 246 -6.16 2.62 28.29
N LEU A 247 -6.28 1.30 28.29
CA LEU A 247 -7.32 0.58 29.01
C LEU A 247 -6.87 0.43 30.46
N CYS A 248 -7.69 0.88 31.40
CA CYS A 248 -7.41 0.72 32.82
C CYS A 248 -8.06 -0.57 33.33
N SER A 249 -7.30 -1.40 34.04
CA SER A 249 -7.81 -2.58 34.74
C SER A 249 -7.33 -2.57 36.19
N SER A 250 -8.22 -2.80 37.15
CA SER A 250 -7.84 -3.07 38.54
C SER A 250 -7.54 -4.56 38.70
N ARG A 251 -6.35 -4.92 39.20
CA ARG A 251 -6.03 -6.29 39.58
C ARG A 251 -5.43 -6.32 40.98
N ALA A 252 -6.11 -7.00 41.90
CA ALA A 252 -5.67 -7.19 43.29
C ALA A 252 -5.30 -5.87 44.00
N GLY A 253 -6.08 -4.80 43.78
CA GLY A 253 -5.87 -3.47 44.38
C GLY A 253 -4.79 -2.62 43.69
N VAL A 254 -4.11 -3.12 42.66
CA VAL A 254 -3.16 -2.35 41.84
C VAL A 254 -3.82 -1.96 40.52
N LEU A 255 -3.75 -0.67 40.20
CA LEU A 255 -4.22 -0.14 38.91
C LEU A 255 -3.18 -0.45 37.83
N GLU A 256 -3.59 -1.14 36.78
CA GLU A 256 -2.76 -1.43 35.61
C GLU A 256 -3.32 -0.74 34.36
N ILE A 257 -2.48 0.03 33.66
CA ILE A 257 -2.82 0.60 32.36
C ILE A 257 -2.17 -0.24 31.26
N LYS A 258 -3.00 -0.68 30.31
CA LYS A 258 -2.61 -1.46 29.13
C LYS A 258 -2.77 -0.67 27.83
N PRO A 259 -1.92 -0.94 26.81
CA PRO A 259 -2.04 -0.32 25.50
C PRO A 259 -3.35 -0.71 24.81
N CYS A 260 -3.92 0.23 24.04
CA CYS A 260 -5.08 0.01 23.19
C CYS A 260 -4.65 0.06 21.71
N ASN A 261 -4.93 -0.99 20.92
CA ASN A 261 -4.49 -1.08 19.53
C ASN A 261 -5.19 -0.08 18.59
N GLU A 262 -6.33 0.47 19.00
CA GLU A 262 -7.08 1.44 18.20
C GLU A 262 -6.58 2.89 18.37
N LEU A 263 -5.75 3.15 19.36
CA LEU A 263 -5.17 4.47 19.62
C LEU A 263 -3.76 4.54 19.02
N PRO A 264 -3.34 5.66 18.41
CA PRO A 264 -2.02 5.74 17.78
C PRO A 264 -0.87 6.07 18.75
N PHE A 265 -1.17 6.27 20.03
CA PHE A 265 -0.20 6.54 21.10
C PHE A 265 -0.63 5.82 22.36
N PHE A 266 0.36 5.35 23.11
CA PHE A 266 0.18 4.78 24.44
C PHE A 266 0.76 5.70 25.51
N LEU A 267 2.01 6.13 25.31
CA LEU A 267 2.69 7.13 26.13
C LEU A 267 3.01 8.35 25.27
N SER A 268 2.82 9.54 25.83
CA SER A 268 3.11 10.82 25.17
C SER A 268 3.56 11.86 26.17
N GLU A 269 4.39 12.82 25.74
CA GLU A 269 4.75 14.00 26.54
C GLU A 269 3.65 15.08 26.53
N MET A 270 2.70 14.98 25.58
CA MET A 270 1.66 15.98 25.36
C MET A 270 0.57 15.91 26.44
N THR A 271 -0.03 17.06 26.78
CA THR A 271 -1.25 17.09 27.61
C THR A 271 -2.44 16.50 26.85
N LYS A 272 -3.54 16.21 27.56
CA LYS A 272 -4.79 15.79 26.92
C LYS A 272 -5.27 16.82 25.88
N ASP A 273 -5.20 18.12 26.20
CA ASP A 273 -5.66 19.17 25.28
C ASP A 273 -4.80 19.23 24.02
N GLN A 274 -3.48 19.17 24.16
CA GLN A 274 -2.55 19.14 23.02
C GLN A 274 -2.73 17.88 22.17
N LEU A 275 -3.06 16.76 22.82
CA LEU A 275 -3.37 15.52 22.14
C LEU A 275 -4.64 15.70 21.31
N GLU A 276 -5.74 16.15 21.90
CA GLU A 276 -6.99 16.40 21.19
C GLU A 276 -6.81 17.35 20.00
N GLU A 277 -6.06 18.43 20.19
CA GLU A 277 -5.73 19.37 19.12
C GLU A 277 -4.96 18.68 17.98
N LYS A 278 -3.91 17.92 18.30
CA LYS A 278 -3.12 17.19 17.30
C LYS A 278 -3.96 16.19 16.52
N LEU A 279 -4.84 15.42 17.17
CA LEU A 279 -5.75 14.50 16.48
C LEU A 279 -6.81 15.25 15.67
N ALA A 280 -7.32 16.38 16.15
CA ALA A 280 -8.29 17.20 15.42
C ALA A 280 -7.66 17.78 14.14
N ILE A 281 -6.45 18.32 14.22
CA ILE A 281 -5.71 18.84 13.05
C ILE A 281 -5.41 17.70 12.07
N THR A 282 -4.88 16.58 12.57
CA THR A 282 -4.50 15.44 11.72
C THR A 282 -5.72 14.82 11.03
N SER A 283 -6.85 14.67 11.74
CA SER A 283 -8.08 14.14 11.16
C SER A 283 -8.66 15.09 10.10
N LYS A 284 -8.67 16.41 10.35
CA LYS A 284 -9.05 17.42 9.34
C LYS A 284 -8.14 17.38 8.11
N LEU A 285 -6.83 17.28 8.31
CA LEU A 285 -5.87 17.18 7.21
C LEU A 285 -6.16 15.95 6.33
N TYR A 286 -6.35 14.77 6.94
CA TYR A 286 -6.69 13.56 6.19
C TYR A 286 -8.04 13.68 5.49
N PHE A 287 -9.04 14.32 6.10
CA PHE A 287 -10.35 14.57 5.50
C PHE A 287 -10.23 15.40 4.21
N TYR A 288 -9.61 16.60 4.29
CA TYR A 288 -9.48 17.47 3.11
C TYR A 288 -8.57 16.86 2.04
N SER A 289 -7.47 16.20 2.44
CA SER A 289 -6.60 15.51 1.47
C SER A 289 -7.33 14.36 0.75
N GLY A 290 -8.19 13.61 1.45
CA GLY A 290 -9.00 12.56 0.85
C GLY A 290 -10.03 13.08 -0.15
N ILE A 291 -10.68 14.22 0.15
CA ILE A 291 -11.60 14.88 -0.79
C ILE A 291 -10.86 15.31 -2.05
N ILE A 292 -9.73 16.01 -1.92
CA ILE A 292 -8.97 16.53 -3.07
C ILE A 292 -8.47 15.40 -3.97
N LEU A 293 -7.92 14.33 -3.39
CA LEU A 293 -7.45 13.18 -4.16
C LEU A 293 -8.60 12.41 -4.81
N GLY A 294 -9.74 12.30 -4.11
CA GLY A 294 -10.94 11.63 -4.62
C GLY A 294 -11.57 12.36 -5.81
N THR A 295 -11.72 13.68 -5.72
CA THR A 295 -12.28 14.49 -6.84
C THR A 295 -11.36 14.45 -8.06
N LEU A 296 -10.03 14.54 -7.85
CA LEU A 296 -9.05 14.44 -8.92
C LEU A 296 -9.09 13.05 -9.60
N SER A 297 -9.18 11.97 -8.81
CA SER A 297 -9.29 10.60 -9.33
C SER A 297 -10.55 10.41 -10.18
N LEU A 298 -11.71 10.84 -9.69
CA LEU A 298 -12.99 10.75 -10.42
C LEU A 298 -12.96 11.56 -11.72
N GLY A 299 -12.37 12.76 -11.69
CA GLY A 299 -12.20 13.58 -12.90
C GLY A 299 -11.36 12.87 -13.97
N ILE A 300 -10.22 12.30 -13.58
CA ILE A 300 -9.30 11.62 -14.52
C ILE A 300 -9.92 10.31 -15.05
N LEU A 301 -10.56 9.51 -14.20
CA LEU A 301 -11.25 8.28 -14.59
C LEU A 301 -12.43 8.59 -15.52
N GLY A 302 -13.26 9.56 -15.15
CA GLY A 302 -14.40 10.01 -15.97
C GLY A 302 -13.96 10.47 -17.35
N TYR A 303 -12.91 11.31 -17.42
CA TYR A 303 -12.33 11.75 -18.69
C TYR A 303 -11.80 10.59 -19.54
N SER A 304 -11.08 9.65 -18.91
CA SER A 304 -10.51 8.48 -19.61
C SER A 304 -11.61 7.56 -20.17
N ILE A 305 -12.69 7.35 -19.40
CA ILE A 305 -13.86 6.57 -19.84
C ILE A 305 -14.55 7.26 -21.02
N LEU A 306 -14.81 8.57 -20.93
CA LEU A 306 -15.46 9.32 -22.02
C LEU A 306 -14.61 9.31 -23.29
N ARG A 307 -13.28 9.51 -23.16
CA ARG A 307 -12.35 9.47 -24.29
C ARG A 307 -12.31 8.09 -24.94
N ASN A 308 -12.31 7.01 -24.14
CA ASN A 308 -12.34 5.65 -24.67
C ASN A 308 -13.70 5.32 -25.31
N TRP A 309 -14.80 5.82 -24.75
CA TRP A 309 -16.14 5.66 -25.32
C TRP A 309 -16.24 6.32 -26.70
N GLN A 310 -15.72 7.54 -26.84
CA GLN A 310 -15.69 8.23 -28.14
C GLN A 310 -14.92 7.41 -29.17
N LYS A 311 -13.71 6.94 -28.84
CA LYS A 311 -12.92 6.06 -29.72
C LYS A 311 -13.67 4.78 -30.08
N TRP A 312 -14.36 4.16 -29.13
CA TRP A 312 -15.15 2.95 -29.38
C TRP A 312 -16.36 3.21 -30.27
N LYS A 313 -17.01 4.38 -30.13
CA LYS A 313 -18.09 4.81 -31.02
C LYS A 313 -17.60 5.01 -32.45
N ASP A 314 -16.44 5.62 -32.64
CA ASP A 314 -15.82 5.81 -33.96
C ASP A 314 -15.34 4.49 -34.58
N TYR A 315 -14.82 3.57 -33.75
CA TYR A 315 -14.50 2.22 -34.18
C TYR A 315 -15.75 1.46 -34.64
N ARG A 316 -16.85 1.53 -33.88
CA ARG A 316 -18.12 0.88 -34.26
C ARG A 316 -18.70 1.41 -35.56
N LYS A 317 -18.68 2.73 -35.78
CA LYS A 317 -19.13 3.33 -37.06
C LYS A 317 -18.31 2.82 -38.25
N ARG A 318 -16.97 2.81 -38.13
CA ARG A 318 -16.08 2.31 -39.19
C ARG A 318 -16.27 0.81 -39.46
N ASN A 319 -16.43 0.01 -38.41
CA ASN A 319 -16.71 -1.43 -38.59
C ASN A 319 -18.07 -1.69 -39.24
N GLN A 320 -19.08 -0.85 -38.94
CA GLN A 320 -20.38 -0.96 -39.57
C GLN A 320 -20.32 -0.60 -41.05
N GLN A 321 -19.66 0.52 -41.40
CA GLN A 321 -19.40 0.90 -42.79
C GLN A 321 -18.63 -0.19 -43.55
N MET A 322 -17.55 -0.73 -42.97
CA MET A 322 -16.78 -1.81 -43.58
C MET A 322 -17.62 -3.08 -43.79
N ARG A 323 -18.51 -3.42 -42.84
CA ARG A 323 -19.42 -4.56 -42.99
C ARG A 323 -20.46 -4.31 -44.08
N GLU A 324 -21.02 -3.12 -44.16
CA GLU A 324 -21.96 -2.72 -45.21
C GLU A 324 -21.28 -2.73 -46.59
N GLU A 325 -20.05 -2.24 -46.71
CA GLU A 325 -19.24 -2.32 -47.92
C GLU A 325 -18.93 -3.76 -48.33
N ILE A 326 -18.55 -4.63 -47.39
CA ILE A 326 -18.30 -6.06 -47.65
C ILE A 326 -19.58 -6.76 -48.13
N VAL A 327 -20.72 -6.48 -47.49
CA VAL A 327 -22.02 -7.07 -47.88
C VAL A 327 -22.48 -6.54 -49.23
N ALA A 328 -22.31 -5.25 -49.52
CA ALA A 328 -22.62 -4.66 -50.82
C ALA A 328 -21.70 -5.21 -51.94
N ALA A 329 -20.41 -5.41 -51.65
CA ALA A 329 -19.48 -6.05 -52.57
C ALA A 329 -19.79 -7.55 -52.80
N GLN A 330 -20.47 -8.21 -51.86
CA GLN A 330 -20.97 -9.59 -52.06
C GLN A 330 -22.30 -9.62 -52.83
N GLY A 331 -23.24 -8.72 -52.54
CA GLY A 331 -24.55 -8.65 -53.21
C GLY A 331 -24.45 -8.28 -54.70
N THR A 332 -23.50 -7.40 -55.07
CA THR A 332 -23.25 -7.05 -56.49
C THR A 332 -22.70 -8.19 -57.35
N VAL A 333 -22.28 -9.31 -56.75
CA VAL A 333 -21.85 -10.53 -57.48
C VAL A 333 -23.03 -11.50 -57.68
N GLU A 334 -24.14 -11.31 -56.97
CA GLU A 334 -25.34 -12.15 -57.02
C GLU A 334 -26.46 -11.59 -57.92
N ASP A 335 -26.34 -10.35 -58.42
CA ASP A 335 -27.28 -9.68 -59.35
C ASP A 335 -27.27 -10.22 -60.80
N LEU A 336 -27.13 -11.55 -60.98
CA LEU A 336 -27.38 -12.21 -62.26
C LEU A 336 -28.33 -13.41 -62.07
N VAL A 337 -29.42 -13.22 -61.35
CA VAL A 337 -30.55 -14.17 -61.35
C VAL A 337 -31.41 -13.91 -62.59
N ASP A 338 -30.98 -14.49 -63.71
CA ASP A 338 -31.81 -15.32 -64.59
C ASP A 338 -30.86 -16.16 -65.47
N VAL A 339 -30.01 -16.97 -64.82
CA VAL A 339 -29.14 -17.91 -65.53
C VAL A 339 -29.99 -19.14 -65.82
N PRO A 340 -30.29 -19.47 -67.09
CA PRO A 340 -31.10 -20.64 -67.41
C PRO A 340 -30.47 -21.91 -66.81
N GLU A 341 -31.29 -22.85 -66.33
CA GLU A 341 -30.85 -24.02 -65.56
C GLU A 341 -29.69 -24.80 -66.21
N GLY A 342 -29.60 -24.79 -67.55
CA GLY A 342 -28.52 -25.42 -68.32
C GLY A 342 -27.14 -24.76 -68.22
N GLU A 343 -27.03 -23.58 -67.60
CA GLU A 343 -25.77 -22.82 -67.44
C GLU A 343 -25.31 -22.69 -65.98
N LEU A 344 -26.03 -23.31 -65.04
CA LEU A 344 -25.67 -23.30 -63.63
C LEU A 344 -24.51 -24.26 -63.32
N CYS A 345 -23.77 -23.94 -62.26
CA CYS A 345 -22.71 -24.78 -61.74
C CYS A 345 -23.28 -26.10 -61.19
N VAL A 346 -22.71 -27.23 -61.62
CA VAL A 346 -23.18 -28.57 -61.22
C VAL A 346 -23.00 -28.89 -59.72
N ILE A 347 -22.24 -28.08 -58.98
CA ILE A 347 -21.97 -28.27 -57.55
C ILE A 347 -22.90 -27.43 -56.69
N CYS A 348 -22.90 -26.11 -56.88
CA CYS A 348 -23.70 -25.22 -56.03
C CYS A 348 -25.11 -24.96 -56.57
N LEU A 349 -25.38 -25.22 -57.86
CA LEU A 349 -26.65 -24.96 -58.53
C LEU A 349 -27.18 -23.52 -58.39
N MET A 350 -26.35 -22.57 -57.95
CA MET A 350 -26.74 -21.19 -57.65
C MET A 350 -26.03 -20.17 -58.54
N ARG A 351 -24.88 -20.51 -59.11
CA ARG A 351 -24.00 -19.58 -59.85
C ARG A 351 -23.67 -20.11 -61.23
N ARG A 352 -23.58 -19.23 -62.25
CA ARG A 352 -23.22 -19.58 -63.63
C ARG A 352 -21.85 -20.28 -63.71
N ARG A 353 -21.75 -21.31 -64.56
CA ARG A 353 -20.49 -21.97 -64.88
C ARG A 353 -19.58 -21.01 -65.65
N ARG A 354 -18.36 -20.76 -65.14
CA ARG A 354 -17.36 -19.86 -65.76
C ARG A 354 -15.93 -20.42 -65.67
N SER A 355 -15.75 -21.63 -65.16
CA SER A 355 -14.44 -22.27 -64.99
C SER A 355 -14.37 -23.60 -65.73
N ALA A 356 -13.38 -23.73 -66.60
CA ALA A 356 -13.04 -24.96 -67.32
C ALA A 356 -11.84 -25.67 -66.69
N PHE A 357 -11.88 -26.99 -66.66
CA PHE A 357 -10.83 -27.83 -66.09
C PHE A 357 -9.85 -28.31 -67.17
N VAL A 358 -8.54 -28.19 -66.91
CA VAL A 358 -7.48 -28.64 -67.83
C VAL A 358 -6.91 -29.98 -67.35
N PRO A 359 -6.71 -30.99 -68.23
CA PRO A 359 -6.82 -30.93 -69.70
C PRO A 359 -8.20 -31.30 -70.28
N CYS A 360 -9.19 -31.69 -69.47
CA CYS A 360 -10.44 -32.26 -69.98
C CYS A 360 -11.36 -31.26 -70.71
N GLY A 361 -11.17 -29.95 -70.53
CA GLY A 361 -11.95 -28.88 -71.18
C GLY A 361 -13.36 -28.64 -70.63
N HIS A 362 -13.86 -29.44 -69.68
CA HIS A 362 -15.24 -29.30 -69.17
C HIS A 362 -15.47 -27.99 -68.40
N LEU A 363 -16.37 -27.15 -68.93
CA LEU A 363 -16.89 -25.92 -68.31
C LEU A 363 -18.13 -26.25 -67.47
N VAL A 364 -17.94 -26.60 -66.20
CA VAL A 364 -19.04 -27.17 -65.36
C VAL A 364 -19.21 -26.48 -64.00
N CYS A 365 -18.21 -25.71 -63.56
CA CYS A 365 -18.19 -25.09 -62.23
C CYS A 365 -18.18 -23.55 -62.29
N CYS A 366 -18.72 -22.92 -61.24
CA CYS A 366 -18.49 -21.50 -60.98
C CYS A 366 -17.07 -21.31 -60.37
N PRO A 367 -16.50 -20.09 -60.38
CA PRO A 367 -15.14 -19.86 -59.90
C PRO A 367 -14.87 -20.33 -58.47
N GLY A 368 -15.83 -20.13 -57.55
CA GLY A 368 -15.69 -20.58 -56.16
C GLY A 368 -15.68 -22.10 -56.01
N CYS A 369 -16.55 -22.81 -56.73
CA CYS A 369 -16.60 -24.27 -56.69
C CYS A 369 -15.43 -24.91 -57.44
N ALA A 370 -14.95 -24.29 -58.53
CA ALA A 370 -13.78 -24.76 -59.27
C ALA A 370 -12.51 -24.69 -58.42
N PHE A 371 -12.32 -23.59 -57.68
CA PHE A 371 -11.20 -23.44 -56.74
C PHE A 371 -11.21 -24.53 -55.65
N ALA A 372 -12.38 -24.84 -55.10
CA ALA A 372 -12.53 -25.89 -54.10
C ALA A 372 -12.17 -27.29 -54.64
N VAL A 373 -12.57 -27.60 -55.88
CA VAL A 373 -12.25 -28.89 -56.54
C VAL A 373 -10.77 -28.99 -56.90
N GLU A 374 -10.15 -27.90 -57.35
CA GLU A 374 -8.71 -27.85 -57.66
C GLU A 374 -7.84 -28.04 -56.41
N HIS A 375 -8.30 -27.57 -55.25
CA HIS A 375 -7.59 -27.69 -53.97
C HIS A 375 -7.99 -28.92 -53.14
N ASP A 376 -8.79 -29.83 -53.69
CA ASP A 376 -9.11 -31.08 -53.03
C ASP A 376 -7.92 -32.06 -53.08
N ARG A 377 -7.89 -33.05 -52.19
CA ARG A 377 -6.80 -34.04 -52.08
C ARG A 377 -6.61 -34.88 -53.34
N TYR A 378 -7.66 -35.01 -54.15
CA TYR A 378 -7.61 -35.74 -55.41
C TYR A 378 -8.49 -35.01 -56.45
N PRO A 379 -7.96 -33.99 -57.14
CA PRO A 379 -8.76 -33.09 -57.95
C PRO A 379 -9.22 -33.80 -59.22
N LYS A 380 -10.51 -34.17 -59.28
CA LYS A 380 -11.14 -34.81 -60.45
C LYS A 380 -12.26 -33.95 -61.00
N CYS A 381 -12.40 -33.95 -62.33
CA CYS A 381 -13.55 -33.34 -62.97
C CYS A 381 -14.85 -34.02 -62.50
N PRO A 382 -15.87 -33.27 -62.03
CA PRO A 382 -17.14 -33.84 -61.58
C PRO A 382 -17.88 -34.65 -62.66
N VAL A 383 -17.61 -34.38 -63.94
CA VAL A 383 -18.29 -35.01 -65.09
C VAL A 383 -17.50 -36.19 -65.63
N CYS A 384 -16.26 -35.98 -66.11
CA CYS A 384 -15.49 -37.05 -66.74
C CYS A 384 -14.53 -37.78 -65.79
N ARG A 385 -14.44 -37.37 -64.52
CA ARG A 385 -13.55 -37.92 -63.50
C ARG A 385 -12.05 -37.89 -63.82
N GLN A 386 -11.66 -37.19 -64.89
CA GLN A 386 -10.27 -36.96 -65.26
C GLN A 386 -9.59 -36.06 -64.23
N GLU A 387 -8.32 -36.34 -63.92
CA GLU A 387 -7.52 -35.53 -63.00
C GLU A 387 -7.32 -34.12 -63.55
N ILE A 388 -7.52 -33.13 -62.68
CA ILE A 388 -7.44 -31.71 -63.00
C ILE A 388 -6.03 -31.22 -62.68
N ARG A 389 -5.38 -30.57 -63.64
CA ARG A 389 -4.07 -29.93 -63.46
C ARG A 389 -4.17 -28.45 -63.14
N SER A 390 -5.16 -27.78 -63.72
CA SER A 390 -5.42 -26.37 -63.46
C SER A 390 -6.86 -26.00 -63.85
N THR A 391 -7.34 -24.88 -63.29
CA THR A 391 -8.60 -24.26 -63.69
C THR A 391 -8.36 -22.98 -64.50
N VAL A 392 -9.17 -22.77 -65.54
CA VAL A 392 -9.14 -21.54 -66.35
C VAL A 392 -10.51 -20.87 -66.30
N ARG A 393 -10.55 -19.57 -66.03
CA ARG A 393 -11.78 -18.78 -66.06
C ARG A 393 -12.07 -18.32 -67.48
N ILE A 394 -13.26 -18.63 -67.98
CA ILE A 394 -13.76 -18.23 -69.29
C ILE A 394 -14.62 -16.98 -69.12
N TYR A 395 -14.40 -16.01 -70.01
CA TYR A 395 -15.19 -14.79 -70.12
C TYR A 395 -15.98 -14.87 -71.42
N ASP A 396 -17.30 -14.77 -71.33
CA ASP A 396 -18.16 -14.65 -72.50
C ASP A 396 -17.91 -13.27 -73.15
N SER A 397 -17.83 -13.23 -74.48
CA SER A 397 -17.57 -12.02 -75.28
C SER A 397 -18.80 -11.14 -75.43
#